data_AF-A0A0D7PDP0-F1
#
_entry.id   AF-A0A0D7PDP0-F1
#
_cell.length_a   1.000
_cell.length_b   1.000
_cell.length_c   1.000
_cell.angle_alpha   90.00
_cell.angle_beta   90.00
_cell.angle_gamma   90.00
#
_symmetry.space_group_name_H-M   'P 1'
#
loop_
_entity.id
_entity.type
_entity.pdbx_description
1 polymer ?
#
loop_
_entity_poly.entity_id
_entity_poly.type
_entity_poly.pdbx_seq_one_letter_code
_entity_poly.pdbx_strand_id
1 'polypeptide(L)'
;MTGHLRKAGLATALVMASFVAQPALADSGGVSFWLPGIFGSLAAVPVAPGWAYSTIYIHLQENAGRGQNFVTSGGIPGSVTAGLNAHADVLIQGITYTSAMPVLGGQAGFSVLAAPGNIGVGIDATLTGPRGNTISGGVTDNRTTLTDVFYQGTLKWNQGVHNELVYITGNIPSGTYDSSRLANLSFGFPAVDVGGGYTYLDPKTGHEFSIVGGLTYNFMNSALQYQNGIDFHVDWAASQFVSKNVHIGVAGYFFQQLTDDSGPGAKLGGFRGQAVGIGPQIGFMIPMSEGYQGYLNIRGYKDLEVENRPTSWSTWVTFSVSQAASAPAATKPIVRKY
;
A
#
# COMPACT_ATOMS: atom_id res chain seq x y z
N MET A 1 -39.03 4.21 -70.19
CA MET A 1 -38.69 2.83 -69.78
C MET A 1 -37.17 2.70 -69.77
N THR A 2 -36.63 2.08 -68.72
CA THR A 2 -35.24 1.58 -68.48
C THR A 2 -34.09 2.61 -68.56
N GLY A 3 -33.20 2.83 -67.59
CA GLY A 3 -32.91 2.18 -66.30
C GLY A 3 -31.45 2.49 -65.90
N HIS A 4 -31.27 3.04 -64.69
CA HIS A 4 -30.14 2.89 -63.73
C HIS A 4 -28.67 3.19 -64.13
N LEU A 5 -28.03 4.16 -63.44
CA LEU A 5 -26.97 4.02 -62.39
C LEU A 5 -25.56 3.69 -62.97
N ARG A 6 -24.41 4.25 -62.57
CA ARG A 6 -23.95 5.05 -61.43
C ARG A 6 -22.57 5.66 -61.81
N LYS A 7 -22.34 6.92 -61.43
CA LYS A 7 -21.00 7.53 -61.38
C LYS A 7 -20.31 7.04 -60.10
N ALA A 8 -19.11 6.45 -60.21
CA ALA A 8 -18.26 6.16 -59.07
C ALA A 8 -17.31 7.36 -58.85
N GLY A 9 -17.55 8.11 -57.78
CA GLY A 9 -16.60 9.09 -57.24
C GLY A 9 -15.88 8.47 -56.06
N LEU A 10 -14.54 8.48 -56.09
CA LEU A 10 -13.72 8.17 -54.93
C LEU A 10 -13.32 9.51 -54.30
N ALA A 11 -13.96 9.86 -53.19
CA ALA A 11 -13.57 10.99 -52.35
C ALA A 11 -12.85 10.45 -51.12
N THR A 12 -11.56 10.74 -51.02
CA THR A 12 -10.72 10.49 -49.85
C THR A 12 -11.15 11.43 -48.73
N ALA A 13 -11.67 10.91 -47.62
CA ALA A 13 -11.93 11.70 -46.41
C ALA A 13 -11.00 11.24 -45.28
N LEU A 14 -10.01 12.10 -44.96
CA LEU A 14 -9.26 12.07 -43.72
C LEU A 14 -10.25 12.19 -42.55
N VAL A 15 -10.36 11.16 -41.71
CA VAL A 15 -11.03 11.27 -40.42
C VAL A 15 -9.96 11.50 -39.36
N MET A 16 -9.73 12.78 -39.05
CA MET A 16 -9.09 13.20 -37.80
C MET A 16 -10.09 12.94 -36.67
N ALA A 17 -10.06 11.74 -36.09
CA ALA A 17 -10.74 11.47 -34.83
C ALA A 17 -10.00 12.22 -33.73
N SER A 18 -10.63 13.26 -33.18
CA SER A 18 -10.19 13.93 -31.97
C SER A 18 -10.25 12.95 -30.80
N PHE A 19 -9.12 12.30 -30.50
CA PHE A 19 -8.92 11.60 -29.24
C PHE A 19 -8.89 12.64 -28.13
N VAL A 20 -10.00 12.81 -27.42
CA VAL A 20 -9.97 13.42 -26.09
C VAL A 20 -9.12 12.48 -25.24
N ALA A 21 -7.95 12.93 -24.77
CA ALA A 21 -7.11 12.16 -23.88
C ALA A 21 -7.93 11.79 -22.64
N GLN A 22 -8.25 10.50 -22.50
CA GLN A 22 -9.01 9.98 -21.35
C GLN A 22 -8.03 9.65 -20.22
N PRO A 23 -8.45 9.80 -18.95
CA PRO A 23 -7.55 9.68 -17.80
C PRO A 23 -6.96 8.27 -17.75
N ALA A 24 -5.65 8.14 -17.49
CA ALA A 24 -5.00 6.87 -17.20
C ALA A 24 -4.69 6.74 -15.71
N LEU A 25 -4.49 5.52 -15.22
CA LEU A 25 -4.05 5.30 -13.85
C LEU A 25 -2.52 5.24 -13.78
N ALA A 26 -1.98 5.72 -12.65
CA ALA A 26 -0.59 5.54 -12.26
C ALA A 26 -0.29 4.07 -11.94
N ASP A 27 0.99 3.71 -12.05
CA ASP A 27 1.55 2.40 -11.75
C ASP A 27 1.06 1.30 -12.70
N SER A 28 1.95 0.36 -13.05
CA SER A 28 1.55 -0.83 -13.80
C SER A 28 0.46 -1.60 -13.03
N GLY A 29 -0.78 -1.52 -13.50
CA GLY A 29 -1.95 -2.17 -12.92
C GLY A 29 -2.72 -1.34 -11.89
N GLY A 30 -2.34 -0.08 -11.63
CA GLY A 30 -2.96 0.72 -10.57
C GLY A 30 -2.42 0.43 -9.16
N VAL A 31 -1.38 -0.40 -9.03
CA VAL A 31 -0.84 -0.88 -7.76
C VAL A 31 0.59 -0.36 -7.57
N SER A 32 0.79 0.43 -6.52
CA SER A 32 2.10 0.92 -6.06
C SER A 32 2.79 -0.10 -5.17
N PHE A 33 4.12 -0.01 -5.04
CA PHE A 33 4.85 -0.76 -4.02
C PHE A 33 4.37 -0.39 -2.60
N TRP A 34 4.16 0.92 -2.35
CA TRP A 34 3.60 1.38 -1.09
C TRP A 34 2.09 1.14 -1.06
N LEU A 35 1.62 0.34 -0.09
CA LEU A 35 0.20 0.19 0.18
C LEU A 35 -0.20 1.23 1.24
N PRO A 36 -1.07 2.22 0.92
CA PRO A 36 -1.41 3.27 1.88
C PRO A 36 -2.03 2.73 3.17
N GLY A 37 -1.67 3.32 4.32
CA GLY A 37 -2.15 2.91 5.63
C GLY A 37 -1.36 1.77 6.29
N ILE A 38 -0.15 1.46 5.79
CA ILE A 38 0.78 0.49 6.42
C ILE A 38 1.06 0.91 7.86
N PHE A 39 1.46 2.16 8.10
CA PHE A 39 1.69 2.67 9.45
C PHE A 39 0.39 3.12 10.12
N GLY A 40 0.36 2.99 11.45
CA GLY A 40 -0.79 3.34 12.29
C GLY A 40 -0.30 3.78 13.67
N SER A 41 -1.10 3.54 14.71
CA SER A 41 -0.67 3.94 16.06
C SER A 41 0.59 3.20 16.51
N LEU A 42 1.36 3.89 17.35
CA LEU A 42 2.61 3.42 17.94
C LEU A 42 3.76 3.21 16.94
N ALA A 43 3.67 3.78 15.73
CA ALA A 43 4.63 3.52 14.65
C ALA A 43 6.10 3.76 15.06
N ALA A 44 6.37 4.88 15.76
CA ALA A 44 7.72 5.25 16.19
C ALA A 44 8.07 4.78 17.61
N VAL A 45 7.15 4.15 18.34
CA VAL A 45 7.38 3.76 19.74
C VAL A 45 8.41 2.61 19.80
N PRO A 46 9.48 2.72 20.61
CA PRO A 46 10.39 1.62 20.87
C PRO A 46 9.70 0.47 21.59
N VAL A 47 10.14 -0.75 21.30
CA VAL A 47 9.59 -1.99 21.87
C VAL A 47 10.61 -2.67 22.77
N ALA A 48 10.23 -3.76 23.44
CA ALA A 48 11.20 -4.57 24.16
C ALA A 48 12.19 -5.22 23.17
N PRO A 49 13.51 -5.20 23.45
CA PRO A 49 14.48 -5.89 22.62
C PRO A 49 14.20 -7.39 22.51
N GLY A 50 14.63 -7.98 21.38
CA GLY A 50 14.48 -9.40 21.10
C GLY A 50 13.68 -9.69 19.83
N TRP A 51 13.23 -10.94 19.73
CA TRP A 51 12.47 -11.42 18.59
C TRP A 51 10.99 -11.12 18.74
N ALA A 52 10.36 -10.77 17.62
CA ALA A 52 8.93 -10.70 17.47
C ALA A 52 8.48 -11.48 16.24
N TYR A 53 7.31 -12.09 16.33
CA TYR A 53 6.61 -12.71 15.22
C TYR A 53 5.33 -11.94 14.94
N SER A 54 5.00 -11.70 13.67
CA SER A 54 3.79 -10.98 13.28
C SER A 54 3.04 -11.72 12.18
N THR A 55 1.72 -11.78 12.33
CA THR A 55 0.77 -12.20 11.31
C THR A 55 -0.09 -10.99 10.95
N ILE A 56 -0.17 -10.64 9.67
CA ILE A 56 -1.01 -9.53 9.18
C ILE A 56 -1.95 -10.09 8.12
N TYR A 57 -3.24 -10.09 8.40
CA TYR A 57 -4.25 -10.32 7.38
C TYR A 57 -4.67 -8.99 6.77
N ILE A 58 -4.70 -8.94 5.44
CA ILE A 58 -5.20 -7.81 4.66
C ILE A 58 -6.29 -8.31 3.73
N HIS A 59 -7.46 -7.67 3.82
CA HIS A 59 -8.45 -7.70 2.76
C HIS A 59 -8.41 -6.35 2.05
N LEU A 60 -8.30 -6.36 0.73
CA LEU A 60 -8.34 -5.18 -0.13
C LEU A 60 -9.37 -5.40 -1.21
N GLN A 61 -10.20 -4.39 -1.44
CA GLN A 61 -11.12 -4.35 -2.56
C GLN A 61 -10.94 -3.03 -3.29
N GLU A 62 -10.77 -3.11 -4.60
CA GLU A 62 -10.57 -1.97 -5.49
C GLU A 62 -11.62 -1.94 -6.58
N ASN A 63 -12.03 -0.73 -6.94
CA ASN A 63 -12.97 -0.48 -8.03
C ASN A 63 -12.57 0.81 -8.77
N ALA A 64 -12.61 0.77 -10.10
CA ALA A 64 -12.53 1.96 -10.93
C ALA A 64 -13.70 2.00 -11.92
N GLY A 65 -14.34 3.18 -12.03
CA GLY A 65 -15.48 3.38 -12.92
C GLY A 65 -15.12 3.45 -14.41
N ARG A 66 -16.16 3.57 -15.25
CA ARG A 66 -16.05 3.69 -16.71
C ARG A 66 -15.26 4.92 -17.14
N GLY A 67 -14.22 4.73 -17.95
CA GLY A 67 -13.47 5.81 -18.62
C GLY A 67 -12.03 6.07 -18.12
N GLN A 68 -11.42 5.11 -17.43
CA GLN A 68 -10.05 5.18 -16.91
C GLN A 68 -9.12 4.23 -17.69
N ASN A 69 -7.94 4.66 -18.13
CA ASN A 69 -6.99 3.90 -18.93
C ASN A 69 -5.95 3.21 -18.03
N PHE A 70 -5.48 2.02 -18.40
CA PHE A 70 -4.54 1.26 -17.57
C PHE A 70 -3.46 0.64 -18.44
N VAL A 71 -2.26 0.55 -17.88
CA VAL A 71 -1.25 -0.41 -18.32
C VAL A 71 -1.36 -1.59 -17.39
N THR A 72 -1.85 -2.75 -17.84
CA THR A 72 -1.93 -3.96 -17.01
C THR A 72 -1.03 -5.05 -17.58
N SER A 73 -0.35 -5.78 -16.70
CA SER A 73 0.27 -7.07 -17.04
C SER A 73 -0.81 -8.01 -17.61
N GLY A 74 -0.53 -8.75 -18.68
CA GLY A 74 -1.52 -9.59 -19.38
C GLY A 74 -2.60 -8.86 -20.20
N GLY A 75 -2.63 -7.53 -20.19
CA GLY A 75 -3.52 -6.71 -21.02
C GLY A 75 -2.94 -6.38 -22.40
N ILE A 76 -3.75 -5.83 -23.30
CA ILE A 76 -3.24 -5.27 -24.56
C ILE A 76 -2.55 -3.94 -24.24
N PRO A 77 -1.25 -3.73 -24.58
CA PRO A 77 -0.57 -2.47 -24.30
C PRO A 77 -1.32 -1.27 -24.90
N GLY A 78 -1.77 -0.35 -24.04
CA GLY A 78 -2.57 0.81 -24.44
C GLY A 78 -4.08 0.56 -24.59
N SER A 79 -4.63 -0.49 -23.97
CA SER A 79 -6.08 -0.72 -23.96
C SER A 79 -6.83 0.27 -23.07
N VAL A 80 -7.87 0.87 -23.64
CA VAL A 80 -8.87 1.66 -22.91
C VAL A 80 -9.74 0.71 -22.09
N THR A 81 -9.63 0.80 -20.76
CA THR A 81 -10.47 0.03 -19.84
C THR A 81 -11.67 0.90 -19.43
N ALA A 82 -12.84 0.29 -19.35
CA ALA A 82 -14.07 0.94 -18.88
C ALA A 82 -14.55 0.36 -17.54
N GLY A 83 -13.71 -0.35 -16.80
CA GLY A 83 -14.02 -0.82 -15.46
C GLY A 83 -12.92 -1.73 -14.93
N LEU A 84 -12.56 -1.51 -13.66
CA LEU A 84 -11.71 -2.43 -12.89
C LEU A 84 -12.49 -2.86 -11.65
N ASN A 85 -12.49 -4.15 -11.38
CA ASN A 85 -12.85 -4.71 -10.08
C ASN A 85 -11.72 -5.66 -9.66
N ALA A 86 -11.10 -5.38 -8.53
CA ALA A 86 -10.04 -6.24 -7.99
C ALA A 86 -10.27 -6.49 -6.51
N HIS A 87 -9.84 -7.67 -6.04
CA HIS A 87 -9.78 -8.00 -4.63
C HIS A 87 -8.52 -8.78 -4.31
N ALA A 88 -8.04 -8.63 -3.08
CA ALA A 88 -6.93 -9.42 -2.56
C ALA A 88 -7.16 -9.77 -1.09
N ASP A 89 -6.84 -11.02 -0.76
CA ASP A 89 -6.80 -11.55 0.60
C ASP A 89 -5.40 -12.09 0.85
N VAL A 90 -4.64 -11.43 1.72
CA VAL A 90 -3.22 -11.70 1.94
C VAL A 90 -2.96 -11.98 3.41
N LEU A 91 -2.19 -13.04 3.69
CA LEU A 91 -1.81 -13.42 5.06
C LEU A 91 -0.29 -13.32 5.23
N ILE A 92 0.17 -12.11 5.54
CA ILE A 92 1.58 -11.79 5.70
C ILE A 92 2.10 -12.39 7.00
N GLN A 93 3.26 -13.05 6.89
CA GLN A 93 4.02 -13.55 8.02
C GLN A 93 5.33 -12.80 8.09
N GLY A 94 5.72 -12.37 9.29
CA GLY A 94 6.91 -11.57 9.50
C GLY A 94 7.66 -11.94 10.77
N ILE A 95 8.98 -11.87 10.69
CA ILE A 95 9.86 -11.97 11.86
C ILE A 95 10.61 -10.66 11.98
N THR A 96 10.71 -10.14 13.18
CA THR A 96 11.47 -8.92 13.50
C THR A 96 12.46 -9.22 14.61
N TYR A 97 13.69 -8.74 14.46
CA TYR A 97 14.66 -8.65 15.54
C TYR A 97 14.85 -7.20 15.95
N THR A 98 14.72 -6.91 17.25
CA THR A 98 15.00 -5.61 17.84
C THR A 98 16.27 -5.70 18.70
N SER A 99 17.26 -4.86 18.39
CA SER A 99 18.54 -4.85 19.09
C SER A 99 18.39 -4.39 20.54
N ALA A 100 19.07 -5.10 21.45
CA ALA A 100 19.24 -4.67 22.83
C ALA A 100 20.32 -3.59 22.98
N MET A 101 21.26 -3.52 22.03
CA MET A 101 22.31 -2.51 21.99
C MET A 101 21.85 -1.30 21.17
N PRO A 102 22.05 -0.07 21.66
CA PRO A 102 21.72 1.12 20.89
C PRO A 102 22.64 1.22 19.67
N VAL A 103 22.08 1.68 18.55
CA VAL A 103 22.80 1.99 17.31
C VAL A 103 22.55 3.48 17.04
N LEU A 104 23.60 4.29 16.95
CA LEU A 104 23.48 5.76 16.80
C LEU A 104 22.53 6.40 17.85
N GLY A 105 22.53 5.85 19.07
CA GLY A 105 21.66 6.31 20.17
C GLY A 105 20.20 5.87 20.08
N GLY A 106 19.80 5.15 19.03
CA GLY A 106 18.44 4.64 18.83
C GLY A 106 18.34 3.12 18.95
N GLN A 107 17.12 2.62 19.02
CA GLN A 107 16.79 1.20 18.97
C GLN A 107 16.68 0.75 17.52
N ALA A 108 17.63 -0.07 17.08
CA ALA A 108 17.61 -0.65 15.74
C ALA A 108 16.71 -1.89 15.69
N GLY A 109 15.91 -2.00 14.63
CA GLY A 109 15.10 -3.18 14.33
C GLY A 109 15.25 -3.60 12.88
N PHE A 110 15.16 -4.90 12.61
CA PHE A 110 15.13 -5.45 11.26
C PHE A 110 14.04 -6.49 11.12
N SER A 111 13.22 -6.34 10.08
CA SER A 111 12.06 -7.18 9.79
C SER A 111 12.20 -7.83 8.42
N VAL A 112 11.73 -9.07 8.30
CA VAL A 112 11.54 -9.77 7.03
C VAL A 112 10.12 -10.30 6.99
N LEU A 113 9.40 -10.05 5.89
CA LEU A 113 8.01 -10.42 5.70
C LEU A 113 7.78 -11.08 4.34
N ALA A 114 6.85 -12.03 4.27
CA ALA A 114 6.37 -12.61 3.02
C ALA A 114 4.96 -13.19 3.24
N ALA A 115 4.20 -13.39 2.16
CA ALA A 115 2.84 -13.86 2.28
C ALA A 115 2.40 -14.76 1.12
N PRO A 116 1.64 -15.84 1.39
CA PRO A 116 0.63 -16.29 0.45
C PRO A 116 -0.57 -15.36 0.46
N GLY A 117 -1.28 -15.33 -0.66
CA GLY A 117 -2.58 -14.68 -0.75
C GLY A 117 -3.36 -15.12 -1.98
N ASN A 118 -4.63 -14.74 -2.03
CA ASN A 118 -5.47 -14.84 -3.21
C ASN A 118 -5.67 -13.45 -3.79
N ILE A 119 -5.62 -13.33 -5.11
CA ILE A 119 -5.89 -12.10 -5.84
C ILE A 119 -6.76 -12.40 -7.05
N GLY A 120 -7.81 -11.63 -7.21
CA GLY A 120 -8.69 -11.65 -8.36
C GLY A 120 -8.81 -10.27 -9.01
N VAL A 121 -8.74 -10.22 -10.33
CA VAL A 121 -8.80 -9.00 -11.13
C VAL A 121 -9.77 -9.21 -12.29
N GLY A 122 -10.73 -8.30 -12.44
CA GLY A 122 -11.64 -8.21 -13.56
C GLY A 122 -11.53 -6.86 -14.25
N ILE A 123 -11.38 -6.88 -15.57
CA ILE A 123 -11.26 -5.72 -16.42
C ILE A 123 -12.34 -5.77 -17.48
N ASP A 124 -13.14 -4.73 -17.58
CA ASP A 124 -14.18 -4.59 -18.60
C ASP A 124 -13.90 -3.35 -19.45
N ALA A 125 -14.18 -3.43 -20.74
CA ALA A 125 -14.10 -2.31 -21.68
C ALA A 125 -15.44 -2.16 -22.41
N THR A 126 -15.90 -0.92 -22.57
CA THR A 126 -17.15 -0.61 -23.27
C THR A 126 -16.94 0.64 -24.12
N LEU A 127 -17.01 0.49 -25.44
CA LEU A 127 -16.92 1.57 -26.40
C LEU A 127 -18.33 1.90 -26.93
N THR A 128 -18.78 3.14 -26.74
CA THR A 128 -20.04 3.63 -27.33
C THR A 128 -19.74 4.62 -28.44
N GLY A 129 -20.18 4.31 -29.66
CA GLY A 129 -19.97 5.14 -30.83
C GLY A 129 -20.91 6.36 -30.90
N PRO A 130 -20.62 7.36 -31.75
CA PRO A 130 -21.39 8.61 -31.87
C PRO A 130 -22.88 8.43 -32.25
N ARG A 131 -23.25 7.23 -32.71
CA ARG A 131 -24.62 6.86 -33.10
C ARG A 131 -25.32 5.99 -32.05
N GLY A 132 -24.75 5.85 -30.86
CA GLY A 132 -25.32 5.08 -29.74
C GLY A 132 -25.06 3.57 -29.79
N ASN A 133 -24.29 3.07 -30.77
CA ASN A 133 -23.90 1.66 -30.82
C ASN A 133 -22.82 1.36 -29.79
N THR A 134 -22.97 0.30 -29.01
CA THR A 134 -22.01 -0.09 -27.96
C THR A 134 -21.35 -1.44 -28.28
N ILE A 135 -20.03 -1.52 -28.07
CA ILE A 135 -19.25 -2.77 -28.08
C ILE A 135 -18.65 -2.93 -26.68
N SER A 136 -18.88 -4.07 -26.04
CA SER A 136 -18.33 -4.39 -24.72
C SER A 136 -17.59 -5.72 -24.73
N GLY A 137 -16.55 -5.83 -23.91
CA GLY A 137 -15.82 -7.07 -23.65
C GLY A 137 -15.12 -7.01 -22.29
N GLY A 138 -14.77 -8.16 -21.72
CA GLY A 138 -14.12 -8.23 -20.42
C GLY A 138 -13.21 -9.44 -20.28
N VAL A 139 -12.22 -9.34 -19.38
CA VAL A 139 -11.27 -10.39 -19.02
C VAL A 139 -11.18 -10.46 -17.51
N THR A 140 -11.19 -11.67 -16.97
CA THR A 140 -11.03 -11.92 -15.53
C THR A 140 -9.89 -12.90 -15.30
N ASP A 141 -9.15 -12.69 -14.21
CA ASP A 141 -8.08 -13.57 -13.75
C ASP A 141 -8.16 -13.72 -12.21
N ASN A 142 -7.86 -14.91 -11.70
CA ASN A 142 -7.81 -15.18 -10.26
C ASN A 142 -6.73 -16.23 -9.98
N ARG A 143 -5.97 -16.04 -8.89
CA ARG A 143 -5.01 -17.03 -8.42
C ARG A 143 -4.65 -16.89 -6.95
N THR A 144 -4.34 -18.04 -6.34
CA THR A 144 -3.56 -18.10 -5.10
C THR A 144 -2.08 -18.09 -5.46
N THR A 145 -1.32 -17.22 -4.83
CA THR A 145 0.02 -16.84 -5.28
C THR A 145 0.85 -16.30 -4.10
N LEU A 146 2.14 -16.08 -4.30
CA LEU A 146 3.06 -15.59 -3.27
C LEU A 146 3.47 -14.14 -3.59
N THR A 147 3.51 -13.31 -2.55
CA THR A 147 4.14 -11.99 -2.59
C THR A 147 5.65 -12.11 -2.76
N ASP A 148 6.29 -10.97 -2.97
CA ASP A 148 7.73 -10.83 -2.76
C ASP A 148 8.11 -11.00 -1.28
N VAL A 149 9.40 -11.23 -1.03
CA VAL A 149 9.97 -11.05 0.30
C VAL A 149 10.25 -9.57 0.51
N PHE A 150 9.69 -9.01 1.57
CA PHE A 150 9.90 -7.65 2.01
C PHE A 150 10.89 -7.61 3.17
N TYR A 151 11.70 -6.56 3.23
CA TYR A 151 12.57 -6.28 4.34
C TYR A 151 12.37 -4.86 4.82
N GLN A 152 12.51 -4.61 6.13
CA GLN A 152 12.45 -3.28 6.70
C GLN A 152 13.51 -3.12 7.79
N GLY A 153 14.33 -2.08 7.68
CA GLY A 153 15.20 -1.61 8.75
C GLY A 153 14.59 -0.38 9.41
N THR A 154 14.61 -0.34 10.74
CA THR A 154 14.12 0.81 11.52
C THR A 154 15.16 1.26 12.53
N LEU A 155 15.13 2.55 12.83
CA LEU A 155 15.84 3.11 13.97
C LEU A 155 14.91 4.07 14.70
N LYS A 156 14.73 3.84 16.00
CA LYS A 156 13.77 4.55 16.84
C LYS A 156 14.43 5.23 18.03
N TRP A 157 14.03 6.46 18.33
CA TRP A 157 14.46 7.18 19.54
C TRP A 157 13.25 7.52 20.39
N ASN A 158 13.45 7.60 21.71
CA ASN A 158 12.43 8.02 22.66
C ASN A 158 12.99 9.08 23.61
N GLN A 159 12.22 10.15 23.80
CA GLN A 159 12.46 11.17 24.81
C GLN A 159 11.15 11.49 25.53
N GLY A 160 10.90 10.75 26.62
CA GLY A 160 9.67 10.92 27.40
C GLY A 160 8.45 10.47 26.61
N VAL A 161 7.58 11.40 26.26
CA VAL A 161 6.34 11.14 25.48
C VAL A 161 6.55 11.29 23.96
N HIS A 162 7.74 11.70 23.53
CA HIS A 162 8.10 11.91 22.13
C HIS A 162 8.90 10.72 21.61
N ASN A 163 8.53 10.21 20.45
CA ASN A 163 9.20 9.09 19.79
C ASN A 163 9.44 9.42 18.34
N GLU A 164 10.62 9.07 17.83
CA GLU A 164 11.06 9.38 16.46
C GLU A 164 11.47 8.10 15.76
N LEU A 165 11.23 8.03 14.46
CA LEU A 165 11.51 6.89 13.60
C LEU A 165 12.23 7.37 12.35
N VAL A 166 13.24 6.62 11.92
CA VAL A 166 13.66 6.55 10.52
C VAL A 166 13.59 5.10 10.07
N TYR A 167 13.26 4.88 8.80
CA TYR A 167 13.20 3.54 8.25
C TYR A 167 13.62 3.49 6.78
N ILE A 168 13.98 2.29 6.37
CA ILE A 168 14.13 1.88 4.98
C ILE A 168 13.40 0.56 4.81
N THR A 169 12.67 0.40 3.72
CA THR A 169 12.00 -0.85 3.36
C THR A 169 12.15 -1.11 1.87
N GLY A 170 12.02 -2.37 1.48
CA GLY A 170 12.08 -2.76 0.08
C GLY A 170 11.62 -4.19 -0.11
N ASN A 171 11.62 -4.63 -1.37
CA ASN A 171 11.35 -6.02 -1.72
C ASN A 171 12.52 -6.67 -2.45
N ILE A 172 12.55 -7.99 -2.37
CA ILE A 172 13.28 -8.88 -3.26
C ILE A 172 12.22 -9.50 -4.18
N PRO A 173 12.29 -9.29 -5.52
CA PRO A 173 11.33 -9.85 -6.50
C PRO A 173 11.38 -11.38 -6.59
N SER A 174 10.97 -12.06 -5.52
CA SER A 174 11.09 -13.51 -5.31
C SER A 174 9.74 -14.22 -5.33
N GLY A 175 8.64 -13.48 -5.43
CA GLY A 175 7.31 -14.06 -5.52
C GLY A 175 7.01 -14.61 -6.92
N THR A 176 5.76 -15.00 -7.14
CA THR A 176 5.35 -15.72 -8.36
C THR A 176 4.81 -14.78 -9.44
N TYR A 177 5.59 -13.77 -9.85
CA TYR A 177 5.20 -12.82 -10.90
C TYR A 177 5.07 -13.49 -12.27
N ASP A 178 4.04 -13.12 -13.03
CA ASP A 178 3.81 -13.54 -14.42
C ASP A 178 3.24 -12.37 -15.23
N SER A 179 4.04 -11.89 -16.21
CA SER A 179 3.70 -10.76 -17.06
C SER A 179 2.55 -11.03 -18.04
N SER A 180 2.13 -12.28 -18.18
CA SER A 180 0.98 -12.69 -19.01
C SER A 180 -0.34 -12.73 -18.24
N ARG A 181 -0.31 -12.52 -16.91
CA ARG A 181 -1.48 -12.57 -16.03
C ARG A 181 -1.84 -11.19 -15.50
N LEU A 182 -3.14 -10.96 -15.29
CA LEU A 182 -3.64 -9.74 -14.65
C LEU A 182 -3.38 -9.79 -13.13
N ALA A 183 -3.66 -10.94 -12.52
CA ALA A 183 -3.64 -11.10 -11.08
C ALA A 183 -2.22 -11.43 -10.59
N ASN A 184 -1.53 -10.48 -9.96
CA ASN A 184 -0.17 -10.63 -9.42
C ASN A 184 -0.04 -10.04 -8.01
N LEU A 185 0.48 -10.80 -7.03
CA LEU A 185 0.89 -10.27 -5.70
C LEU A 185 2.38 -9.89 -5.62
N SER A 186 3.21 -10.48 -6.48
CA SER A 186 4.60 -10.05 -6.67
C SER A 186 4.64 -8.94 -7.70
N PHE A 187 5.46 -7.91 -7.47
CA PHE A 187 5.49 -6.73 -8.35
C PHE A 187 6.22 -6.97 -9.67
N GLY A 188 7.13 -7.95 -9.70
CA GLY A 188 8.00 -8.20 -10.87
C GLY A 188 9.13 -7.17 -11.04
N PHE A 189 9.30 -6.26 -10.07
CA PHE A 189 10.38 -5.29 -10.02
C PHE A 189 10.78 -5.01 -8.56
N PRO A 190 12.05 -4.64 -8.30
CA PRO A 190 12.45 -4.19 -6.98
C PRO A 190 11.99 -2.73 -6.75
N ALA A 191 11.75 -2.38 -5.51
CA ALA A 191 11.47 -1.03 -5.05
C ALA A 191 12.11 -0.81 -3.68
N VAL A 192 12.41 0.45 -3.39
CA VAL A 192 12.95 0.89 -2.09
C VAL A 192 12.14 2.10 -1.65
N ASP A 193 11.70 2.07 -0.40
CA ASP A 193 11.06 3.20 0.26
C ASP A 193 11.86 3.61 1.50
N VAL A 194 12.06 4.91 1.65
CA VAL A 194 12.75 5.52 2.79
C VAL A 194 11.87 6.59 3.40
N GLY A 195 11.88 6.67 4.73
CA GLY A 195 11.03 7.62 5.41
C GLY A 195 11.37 7.86 6.86
N GLY A 196 10.57 8.71 7.48
CA GLY A 196 10.68 9.08 8.87
C GLY A 196 9.32 9.29 9.49
N GLY A 197 9.26 9.19 10.81
CA GLY A 197 8.01 9.29 11.53
C GLY A 197 8.19 9.76 12.96
N TYR A 198 7.05 10.05 13.57
CA TYR A 198 6.95 10.56 14.91
C TYR A 198 5.71 9.98 15.60
N THR A 199 5.86 9.63 16.88
CA THR A 199 4.74 9.28 17.75
C THR A 199 4.78 10.09 19.04
N TYR A 200 3.73 10.88 19.29
CA TYR A 200 3.42 11.36 20.63
C TYR A 200 2.65 10.26 21.36
N LEU A 201 3.15 9.82 22.51
CA LEU A 201 2.47 8.85 23.38
C LEU A 201 2.61 9.32 24.82
N ASP A 202 1.51 9.75 25.42
CA ASP A 202 1.46 10.10 26.83
C ASP A 202 0.72 9.01 27.64
N PRO A 203 1.44 8.15 28.39
CA PRO A 203 0.82 7.10 29.18
C PRO A 203 -0.07 7.59 30.32
N LYS A 204 0.03 8.87 30.72
CA LYS A 204 -0.79 9.43 31.81
C LYS A 204 -2.19 9.82 31.32
N THR A 205 -2.26 10.49 30.18
CA THR A 205 -3.52 10.92 29.56
C THR A 205 -4.08 9.86 28.61
N GLY A 206 -3.24 8.93 28.16
CA GLY A 206 -3.58 7.93 27.16
C GLY A 206 -3.63 8.46 25.73
N HIS A 207 -3.21 9.70 25.50
CA HIS A 207 -3.22 10.31 24.17
C HIS A 207 -2.10 9.74 23.32
N GLU A 208 -2.44 9.31 22.11
CA GLU A 208 -1.51 8.81 21.12
C GLU A 208 -1.77 9.49 19.77
N PHE A 209 -0.69 9.94 19.14
CA PHE A 209 -0.71 10.42 17.76
C PHE A 209 0.56 9.94 17.06
N SER A 210 0.40 9.24 15.94
CA SER A 210 1.49 8.79 15.08
C SER A 210 1.35 9.39 13.69
N ILE A 211 2.48 9.74 13.08
CA ILE A 211 2.57 10.17 11.69
C ILE A 211 3.88 9.66 11.09
N VAL A 212 3.83 9.09 9.90
CA VAL A 212 4.99 8.59 9.17
C VAL A 212 4.86 9.01 7.72
N GLY A 213 5.94 9.50 7.13
CA GLY A 213 5.97 9.81 5.70
C GLY A 213 7.22 9.26 5.05
N GLY A 214 7.11 8.96 3.75
CA GLY A 214 8.18 8.34 3.00
C GLY A 214 8.12 8.62 1.51
N LEU A 215 9.18 8.20 0.83
CA LEU A 215 9.32 8.25 -0.61
C LEU A 215 9.70 6.86 -1.13
N THR A 216 8.95 6.39 -2.11
CA THR A 216 9.22 5.13 -2.80
C THR A 216 9.86 5.39 -4.14
N TYR A 217 10.97 4.71 -4.42
CA TYR A 217 11.57 4.62 -5.74
C TYR A 217 11.33 3.22 -6.32
N ASN A 218 10.59 3.17 -7.41
CA ASN A 218 10.27 1.95 -8.15
C ASN A 218 11.33 1.74 -9.25
N PHE A 219 11.97 0.57 -9.30
CA PHE A 219 12.87 0.22 -10.40
C PHE A 219 12.08 -0.33 -11.61
N MET A 220 12.73 -0.38 -12.76
CA MET A 220 12.15 -0.89 -14.00
C MET A 220 11.66 -2.34 -13.88
N ASN A 221 10.42 -2.58 -14.28
CA ASN A 221 9.93 -3.93 -14.59
C ASN A 221 10.45 -4.33 -15.98
N SER A 222 11.42 -5.24 -16.03
CA SER A 222 12.08 -5.63 -17.28
C SER A 222 11.16 -6.38 -18.26
N ALA A 223 10.17 -7.11 -17.75
CA ALA A 223 9.22 -7.86 -18.58
C ALA A 223 8.24 -6.91 -19.30
N LEU A 224 7.86 -5.80 -18.68
CA LEU A 224 6.97 -4.79 -19.26
C LEU A 224 7.72 -3.63 -19.92
N GLN A 225 9.03 -3.50 -19.63
CA GLN A 225 9.84 -2.32 -19.94
C GLN A 225 9.18 -1.03 -19.42
N TYR A 226 8.54 -1.13 -18.26
CA TYR A 226 7.78 -0.05 -17.62
C TYR A 226 8.35 0.25 -16.24
N GLN A 227 8.50 1.54 -15.92
CA GLN A 227 8.94 1.99 -14.60
C GLN A 227 7.92 2.98 -14.05
N ASN A 228 7.40 2.65 -12.87
CA ASN A 228 6.52 3.55 -12.13
C ASN A 228 7.29 4.80 -11.66
N GLY A 229 6.56 5.89 -11.45
CA GLY A 229 7.08 7.12 -10.87
C GLY A 229 7.55 6.96 -9.42
N ILE A 230 8.09 8.05 -8.87
CA ILE A 230 8.40 8.18 -7.44
C ILE A 230 7.10 8.45 -6.70
N ASP A 231 6.84 7.69 -5.64
CA ASP A 231 5.67 7.86 -4.80
C ASP A 231 6.02 8.59 -3.51
N PHE A 232 5.11 9.42 -3.03
CA PHE A 232 5.12 10.03 -1.70
C PHE A 232 3.91 9.56 -0.92
N HIS A 233 4.10 9.32 0.37
CA HIS A 233 3.02 8.94 1.26
C HIS A 233 3.17 9.58 2.64
N VAL A 234 2.03 9.71 3.31
CA VAL A 234 1.90 10.01 4.73
C VAL A 234 0.82 9.11 5.30
N ASP A 235 1.18 8.30 6.29
CA ASP A 235 0.28 7.51 7.10
C ASP A 235 0.19 8.13 8.50
N TRP A 236 -1.00 8.18 9.10
CA TRP A 236 -1.18 8.74 10.43
C TRP A 236 -2.24 8.00 11.24
N ALA A 237 -2.17 8.14 12.56
CA ALA A 237 -3.19 7.67 13.47
C ALA A 237 -3.32 8.59 14.70
N ALA A 238 -4.53 8.70 15.22
CA ALA A 238 -4.83 9.36 16.48
C ALA A 238 -5.69 8.42 17.33
N SER A 239 -5.15 8.00 18.47
CA SER A 239 -5.81 7.04 19.35
C SER A 239 -5.84 7.50 20.80
N GLN A 240 -6.86 7.01 21.51
CA GLN A 240 -7.00 7.14 22.95
C GLN A 240 -6.85 5.77 23.60
N PHE A 241 -5.88 5.63 24.49
CA PHE A 241 -5.84 4.52 25.44
C PHE A 241 -6.96 4.70 26.47
N VAL A 242 -7.98 3.83 26.37
CA VAL A 242 -9.11 3.77 27.32
C VAL A 242 -8.80 2.86 28.51
N SER A 243 -7.73 2.07 28.39
CA SER A 243 -7.09 1.35 29.49
C SER A 243 -5.61 1.13 29.17
N LYS A 244 -4.85 0.53 30.09
CA LYS A 244 -3.45 0.12 29.81
C LYS A 244 -3.33 -0.88 28.65
N ASN A 245 -4.41 -1.56 28.31
CA ASN A 245 -4.40 -2.70 27.40
C ASN A 245 -5.25 -2.46 26.15
N VAL A 246 -5.95 -1.33 26.04
CA VAL A 246 -6.88 -1.08 24.93
C VAL A 246 -6.76 0.37 24.49
N HIS A 247 -6.59 0.56 23.18
CA HIS A 247 -6.71 1.87 22.53
C HIS A 247 -7.74 1.82 21.41
N ILE A 248 -8.44 2.93 21.21
CA ILE A 248 -9.40 3.14 20.13
C ILE A 248 -9.06 4.46 19.43
N GLY A 249 -9.26 4.54 18.13
CA GLY A 249 -8.88 5.72 17.39
C GLY A 249 -9.31 5.72 15.94
N VAL A 250 -8.70 6.64 15.21
CA VAL A 250 -8.82 6.77 13.76
C VAL A 250 -7.43 6.73 13.15
N ALA A 251 -7.34 6.13 11.96
CA ALA A 251 -6.14 6.10 11.16
C ALA A 251 -6.47 6.57 9.75
N GLY A 252 -5.49 7.12 9.05
CA GLY A 252 -5.67 7.58 7.68
C GLY A 252 -4.35 7.69 6.94
N TYR A 253 -4.46 8.01 5.65
CA TYR A 253 -3.33 8.16 4.77
C TYR A 253 -3.57 9.22 3.71
N PHE A 254 -2.46 9.75 3.19
CA PHE A 254 -2.35 10.50 1.96
C PHE A 254 -1.27 9.85 1.10
N PHE A 255 -1.58 9.61 -0.17
CA PHE A 255 -0.66 9.05 -1.15
C PHE A 255 -0.66 9.93 -2.40
N GLN A 256 0.52 10.17 -2.97
CA GLN A 256 0.69 10.94 -4.19
C GLN A 256 1.92 10.44 -4.98
N GLN A 257 1.72 10.04 -6.23
CA GLN A 257 2.81 9.86 -7.16
C GLN A 257 3.37 11.24 -7.57
N LEU A 258 4.67 11.46 -7.42
CA LEU A 258 5.34 12.74 -7.62
C LEU A 258 5.87 12.93 -9.03
N THR A 259 6.27 11.84 -9.70
CA THR A 259 6.81 11.86 -11.06
C THR A 259 6.01 10.95 -11.96
N ASP A 260 6.08 11.22 -13.25
CA ASP A 260 5.35 10.42 -14.24
C ASP A 260 5.99 9.03 -14.39
N ASP A 261 5.18 8.04 -14.73
CA ASP A 261 5.65 6.74 -15.17
C ASP A 261 6.40 6.84 -16.53
N SER A 262 7.24 5.85 -16.83
CA SER A 262 8.02 5.80 -18.07
C SER A 262 8.00 4.41 -18.72
N GLY A 263 8.21 4.38 -20.04
CA GLY A 263 8.25 3.17 -20.84
C GLY A 263 7.12 3.06 -21.87
N PRO A 264 7.05 1.97 -22.65
CA PRO A 264 6.10 1.83 -23.76
C PRO A 264 4.63 1.90 -23.36
N GLY A 265 4.27 1.71 -22.09
CA GLY A 265 2.89 1.84 -21.59
C GLY A 265 2.48 3.28 -21.24
N ALA A 266 3.43 4.16 -20.95
CA ALA A 266 3.20 5.52 -20.45
C ALA A 266 2.87 6.50 -21.59
N LYS A 267 1.89 6.15 -22.44
CA LYS A 267 1.61 6.86 -23.70
C LYS A 267 0.60 8.00 -23.59
N LEU A 268 -0.10 8.09 -22.46
CA LEU A 268 -1.25 8.97 -22.33
C LEU A 268 -0.89 10.32 -21.63
N GLY A 269 0.31 10.45 -21.06
CA GLY A 269 0.75 11.62 -20.28
C GLY A 269 1.14 11.27 -18.84
N GLY A 270 1.48 12.28 -18.04
CA GLY A 270 1.85 12.14 -16.62
C GLY A 270 0.64 11.92 -15.72
N PHE A 271 0.12 10.70 -15.67
CA PHE A 271 -1.00 10.33 -14.81
C PHE A 271 -0.52 9.96 -13.42
N ARG A 272 -0.32 10.98 -12.59
CA ARG A 272 0.09 10.79 -11.21
C ARG A 272 -1.10 10.38 -10.36
N GLY A 273 -0.96 9.25 -9.68
CA GLY A 273 -1.97 8.72 -8.78
C GLY A 273 -2.03 9.49 -7.46
N GLN A 274 -3.23 9.72 -6.95
CA GLN A 274 -3.47 10.28 -5.61
C GLN A 274 -4.53 9.45 -4.90
N ALA A 275 -4.39 9.28 -3.58
CA ALA A 275 -5.44 8.72 -2.73
C ALA A 275 -5.41 9.35 -1.34
N VAL A 276 -6.60 9.61 -0.79
CA VAL A 276 -6.78 10.03 0.60
C VAL A 276 -7.78 9.09 1.24
N GLY A 277 -7.40 8.47 2.35
CA GLY A 277 -8.25 7.50 3.05
C GLY A 277 -8.25 7.69 4.55
N ILE A 278 -9.32 7.22 5.18
CA ILE A 278 -9.49 7.27 6.63
C ILE A 278 -10.34 6.09 7.09
N GLY A 279 -10.17 5.68 8.35
CA GLY A 279 -11.14 4.84 9.02
C GLY A 279 -10.78 4.49 10.46
N PRO A 280 -11.56 3.61 11.09
CA PRO A 280 -11.42 3.31 12.51
C PRO A 280 -10.24 2.40 12.81
N GLN A 281 -9.72 2.52 14.03
CA GLN A 281 -8.69 1.66 14.58
C GLN A 281 -9.03 1.23 16.01
N ILE A 282 -8.70 -0.01 16.35
CA ILE A 282 -8.68 -0.51 17.72
C ILE A 282 -7.46 -1.41 17.93
N GLY A 283 -6.84 -1.31 19.11
CA GLY A 283 -5.71 -2.17 19.48
C GLY A 283 -5.82 -2.71 20.90
N PHE A 284 -5.28 -3.91 21.08
CA PHE A 284 -5.28 -4.66 22.33
C PHE A 284 -3.87 -5.13 22.67
N MET A 285 -3.41 -4.81 23.87
CA MET A 285 -2.20 -5.38 24.46
C MET A 285 -2.62 -6.58 25.32
N ILE A 286 -2.17 -7.77 24.95
CA ILE A 286 -2.56 -9.05 25.53
C ILE A 286 -1.37 -9.60 26.30
N PRO A 287 -1.39 -9.61 27.65
CA PRO A 287 -0.35 -10.30 28.42
C PRO A 287 -0.35 -11.80 28.06
N MET A 288 0.83 -12.35 27.80
CA MET A 288 1.01 -13.78 27.50
C MET A 288 1.91 -14.42 28.55
N SER A 289 2.03 -15.75 28.52
CA SER A 289 2.92 -16.50 29.41
C SER A 289 4.38 -16.16 29.16
N GLU A 290 5.25 -16.47 30.13
CA GLU A 290 6.72 -16.44 29.97
C GLU A 290 7.31 -15.07 29.60
N GLY A 291 6.63 -13.98 29.98
CA GLY A 291 7.13 -12.62 29.74
C GLY A 291 6.94 -12.14 28.30
N TYR A 292 6.06 -12.78 27.52
CA TYR A 292 5.64 -12.30 26.21
C TYR A 292 4.40 -11.40 26.29
N GLN A 293 4.24 -10.57 25.27
CA GLN A 293 3.07 -9.72 25.05
C GLN A 293 2.59 -9.89 23.61
N GLY A 294 1.29 -10.13 23.47
CA GLY A 294 0.58 -10.03 22.21
C GLY A 294 0.11 -8.60 21.95
N TYR A 295 0.14 -8.18 20.70
CA TYR A 295 -0.48 -6.96 20.23
C TYR A 295 -1.42 -7.30 19.07
N LEU A 296 -2.72 -7.11 19.29
CA LEU A 296 -3.74 -7.24 18.25
C LEU A 296 -4.18 -5.84 17.82
N ASN A 297 -4.08 -5.52 16.54
CA ASN A 297 -4.53 -4.25 15.98
C ASN A 297 -5.44 -4.51 14.78
N ILE A 298 -6.58 -3.84 14.76
CA ILE A 298 -7.56 -3.91 13.69
C ILE A 298 -7.76 -2.51 13.14
N ARG A 299 -7.59 -2.36 11.82
CA ARG A 299 -7.81 -1.11 11.09
C ARG A 299 -8.73 -1.37 9.91
N GLY A 300 -9.64 -0.44 9.66
CA GLY A 300 -10.40 -0.37 8.43
C GLY A 300 -10.14 0.96 7.76
N TYR A 301 -10.01 0.97 6.44
CA TYR A 301 -9.85 2.18 5.66
C TYR A 301 -10.84 2.22 4.51
N LYS A 302 -11.23 3.43 4.14
CA LYS A 302 -11.95 3.70 2.91
C LYS A 302 -11.38 4.96 2.27
N ASP A 303 -11.19 4.93 0.96
CA ASP A 303 -10.83 6.12 0.21
C ASP A 303 -11.97 7.15 0.23
N LEU A 304 -11.60 8.39 0.52
CA LEU A 304 -12.45 9.57 0.43
C LEU A 304 -12.32 10.24 -0.93
N GLU A 305 -11.09 10.28 -1.45
CA GLU A 305 -10.74 10.93 -2.70
C GLU A 305 -9.64 10.14 -3.38
N VAL A 306 -9.78 9.92 -4.69
CA VAL A 306 -8.76 9.31 -5.54
C VAL A 306 -8.66 10.05 -6.85
N GLU A 307 -7.44 10.15 -7.38
CA GLU A 307 -7.17 10.63 -8.72
C GLU A 307 -6.24 9.64 -9.41
N ASN A 308 -6.51 9.28 -10.66
CA ASN A 308 -5.68 8.36 -11.45
C ASN A 308 -5.30 7.07 -10.69
N ARG A 309 -6.18 6.59 -9.80
CA ARG A 309 -6.11 5.32 -9.05
C ARG A 309 -7.51 4.73 -8.85
N PRO A 310 -7.63 3.41 -8.62
CA PRO A 310 -8.90 2.82 -8.22
C PRO A 310 -9.33 3.34 -6.84
N THR A 311 -10.63 3.46 -6.61
CA THR A 311 -11.16 3.62 -5.25
C THR A 311 -11.03 2.31 -4.49
N SER A 312 -10.63 2.37 -3.22
CA SER A 312 -10.39 1.20 -2.40
C SER A 312 -11.08 1.26 -1.04
N TRP A 313 -11.31 0.09 -0.47
CA TRP A 313 -11.45 -0.08 0.97
C TRP A 313 -10.62 -1.29 1.40
N SER A 314 -10.09 -1.23 2.62
CA SER A 314 -9.27 -2.32 3.15
C SER A 314 -9.53 -2.57 4.63
N THR A 315 -9.30 -3.81 5.04
CA THR A 315 -9.29 -4.22 6.44
C THR A 315 -7.97 -4.89 6.74
N TRP A 316 -7.37 -4.49 7.87
CA TRP A 316 -6.10 -4.99 8.34
C TRP A 316 -6.27 -5.58 9.73
N VAL A 317 -5.79 -6.79 9.92
CA VAL A 317 -5.72 -7.45 11.24
C VAL A 317 -4.29 -7.87 11.48
N THR A 318 -3.61 -7.14 12.36
CA THR A 318 -2.23 -7.41 12.77
C THR A 318 -2.24 -8.09 14.13
N PHE A 319 -1.62 -9.25 14.24
CA PHE A 319 -1.30 -9.88 15.51
C PHE A 319 0.21 -10.09 15.60
N SER A 320 0.83 -9.47 16.60
CA SER A 320 2.26 -9.60 16.88
C SER A 320 2.48 -10.18 18.26
N VAL A 321 3.50 -11.02 18.41
CA VAL A 321 3.98 -11.54 19.69
C VAL A 321 5.43 -11.11 19.85
N SER A 322 5.76 -10.44 20.95
CA SER A 322 7.11 -9.99 21.29
C SER A 322 7.38 -10.15 22.77
N GLN A 323 8.62 -9.91 23.20
CA GLN A 323 8.89 -9.75 24.63
C GLN A 323 8.04 -8.61 25.21
N ALA A 324 7.54 -8.79 26.43
CA ALA A 324 6.87 -7.74 27.16
C ALA A 324 7.89 -6.68 27.58
N ALA A 325 7.47 -5.40 27.58
CA ALA A 325 8.28 -4.34 28.15
C ALA A 325 8.65 -4.67 29.61
N SER A 326 9.93 -4.54 29.96
CA SER A 326 10.36 -4.73 31.34
C SER A 326 9.66 -3.72 32.24
N ALA A 327 9.18 -4.16 33.41
CA ALA A 327 8.65 -3.25 34.40
C ALA A 327 9.72 -2.19 34.73
N PRO A 328 9.35 -0.90 34.90
CA PRO A 328 10.31 0.12 35.31
C PRO A 328 11.04 -0.36 36.56
N ALA A 329 12.38 -0.30 36.55
CA ALA A 329 13.17 -0.63 37.71
C ALA A 329 12.67 0.20 38.90
N ALA A 330 12.23 -0.47 39.97
CA ALA A 330 11.84 0.21 41.20
C ALA A 330 12.99 1.12 41.62
N THR A 331 12.69 2.41 41.79
CA THR A 331 13.67 3.40 42.22
C THR A 331 14.23 2.95 43.56
N LYS A 332 15.46 2.44 43.59
CA LYS A 332 16.10 2.08 44.86
C LYS A 332 16.15 3.36 45.70
N PRO A 333 15.62 3.37 46.94
CA PRO A 333 15.73 4.54 47.78
C PRO A 333 17.21 4.87 47.95
N ILE A 334 17.56 6.12 47.71
CA ILE A 334 18.90 6.64 47.95
C ILE A 334 19.15 6.51 49.46
N VAL A 335 19.91 5.48 49.84
CA VAL A 335 20.41 5.35 51.21
C VAL A 335 21.47 6.44 51.38
N ARG A 336 21.09 7.59 51.93
CA ARG A 336 22.07 8.54 52.48
C ARG A 336 22.78 7.82 53.62
N LYS A 337 24.06 7.51 53.43
CA LYS A 337 24.97 7.27 54.55
C LYS A 337 25.18 8.62 55.25
N TYR A 338 24.71 8.73 56.48
CA TYR A 338 25.17 9.75 57.42
C TYR A 338 26.43 9.24 58.09
#